data_AF-A0A831UNQ4-F1
#
_entry.id   AF-A0A831UNQ4-F1
#
_cell.length_a   1.000
_cell.length_b   1.000
_cell.length_c   1.000
_cell.angle_alpha   90.00
_cell.angle_beta   90.00
_cell.angle_gamma   90.00
#
_symmetry.space_group_name_H-M   'P 1'
#
loop_
_entity.id
_entity.type
_entity.pdbx_description
1 polymer ?
#
loop_
_entity_poly.entity_id
_entity_poly.type
_entity_poly.pdbx_seq_one_letter_code
_entity_poly.pdbx_strand_id
1 'polypeptide(L)'
;MLRIRKARFFRGIRLVLLVLVAQAVGAGAALAGVPGSYGGPSNAELDAAREWLWENPPNGSNRAERLERMAVIQAAADELDKHDGRLYLLGLGKGSKDLDRYGALYYLRRATDHAIADLRRTEVKHGLVGWHLYNMGYVFKTPEACFGVDVCLRDATSLVGDLDFLLVTHEHLDHHAGGLVKAMGEAGKPVITRFSRHGMVVEEPCVLTLGPIRVRIDIGDHSPSKGGVNDMLMFEIACGEAAGGCVIYHSGDGANYGKMTPEKPVDIFIPHVSCGGMDVAQAIRHMNPAITFVSHVMELTHDRRGARWRYDFAYEQVKGVPEERAVVLTWGERWLLPGTEVRRH
;
A
#
# COMPACT_ATOMS: atom_id res chain seq x y z
N MET A 1 42.32 8.32 -36.90
CA MET A 1 41.54 9.57 -36.88
C MET A 1 40.49 9.47 -35.78
N LEU A 2 40.77 9.96 -34.58
CA LEU A 2 39.76 10.35 -33.59
C LEU A 2 40.45 11.26 -32.57
N ARG A 3 40.14 12.56 -32.63
CA ARG A 3 40.75 13.60 -31.80
C ARG A 3 39.96 13.74 -30.51
N ILE A 4 40.62 13.47 -29.40
CA ILE A 4 40.21 13.88 -28.05
C ILE A 4 40.23 15.41 -27.99
N ARG A 5 39.08 16.04 -27.75
CA ARG A 5 39.00 17.48 -27.45
C ARG A 5 38.81 17.67 -25.95
N LYS A 6 39.87 18.16 -25.29
CA LYS A 6 39.80 18.78 -23.96
C LYS A 6 39.01 20.08 -24.06
N ALA A 7 37.90 20.18 -23.34
CA ALA A 7 37.16 21.43 -23.16
C ALA A 7 37.71 22.19 -21.94
N ARG A 8 37.82 23.50 -22.12
CA ARG A 8 38.49 24.48 -21.26
C ARG A 8 37.63 24.83 -20.03
N PHE A 9 38.35 25.11 -18.95
CA PHE A 9 37.93 25.82 -17.75
C PHE A 9 37.09 27.07 -18.07
N PHE A 10 35.89 27.15 -17.53
CA PHE A 10 35.18 28.41 -17.30
C PHE A 10 35.01 28.60 -15.80
N ARG A 11 35.68 29.64 -15.27
CA ARG A 11 35.43 30.19 -13.94
C ARG A 11 34.05 30.85 -13.96
N GLY A 12 33.09 30.27 -13.25
CA GLY A 12 31.80 30.87 -12.94
C GLY A 12 31.51 30.65 -11.47
N ILE A 13 31.69 31.69 -10.66
CA ILE A 13 31.24 31.74 -9.27
C ILE A 13 29.71 31.55 -9.30
N ARG A 14 29.22 30.41 -8.79
CA ARG A 14 27.82 30.26 -8.39
C ARG A 14 27.79 30.10 -6.89
N LEU A 15 27.37 31.18 -6.25
CA LEU A 15 26.97 31.29 -4.86
C LEU A 15 25.91 30.21 -4.59
N VAL A 16 26.24 29.19 -3.80
CA VAL A 16 25.27 28.25 -3.25
C VAL A 16 24.60 28.96 -2.08
N LEU A 17 23.36 29.40 -2.28
CA LEU A 17 22.53 29.96 -1.23
C LEU A 17 22.09 28.79 -0.32
N LEU A 18 22.87 28.56 0.73
CA LEU A 18 22.48 27.72 1.85
C LEU A 18 21.46 28.53 2.67
N VAL A 19 20.17 28.25 2.52
CA VAL A 19 19.14 28.80 3.41
C VAL A 19 19.15 27.99 4.70
N LEU A 20 20.00 28.43 5.64
CA LEU A 20 19.91 28.11 7.06
C LEU A 20 18.78 28.95 7.66
N VAL A 21 17.65 28.34 8.02
CA VAL A 21 16.68 28.97 8.92
C VAL A 21 16.99 28.47 10.33
N ALA A 22 17.71 29.29 11.09
CA ALA A 22 17.80 29.18 12.54
C ALA A 22 17.20 30.46 13.17
N GLN A 23 16.05 30.25 13.82
CA GLN A 23 15.44 30.98 14.94
C GLN A 23 15.21 32.49 14.87
N ALA A 24 13.93 32.86 15.03
CA ALA A 24 13.52 33.98 15.86
C ALA A 24 12.37 33.53 16.77
N VAL A 25 12.68 33.37 18.06
CA VAL A 25 11.70 33.29 19.15
C VAL A 25 11.19 34.71 19.37
N GLY A 26 9.90 34.93 19.14
CA GLY A 26 9.21 36.19 19.41
C GLY A 26 7.78 35.88 19.84
N ALA A 27 7.49 36.20 21.09
CA ALA A 27 6.22 35.97 21.75
C ALA A 27 5.05 36.70 21.07
N GLY A 28 3.86 36.09 21.14
CA GLY A 28 2.60 36.80 20.89
C GLY A 28 1.92 36.48 19.56
N ALA A 29 1.70 35.20 19.25
CA ALA A 29 0.61 34.80 18.38
C ALA A 29 -0.39 34.01 19.23
N ALA A 30 -1.63 34.49 19.27
CA ALA A 30 -2.74 33.90 20.00
C ALA A 30 -2.77 32.39 19.79
N LEU A 31 -2.84 31.64 20.90
CA LEU A 31 -3.16 30.22 20.90
C LEU A 31 -4.53 30.06 20.24
N ALA A 32 -4.51 29.77 18.93
CA ALA A 32 -5.64 29.24 18.22
C ALA A 32 -6.17 28.03 19.01
N GLY A 33 -7.49 27.99 19.17
CA GLY A 33 -8.19 27.20 20.18
C GLY A 33 -7.72 25.76 20.33
N VAL A 34 -7.83 25.28 21.56
CA VAL A 34 -7.81 23.85 21.88
C VAL A 34 -8.77 23.15 20.89
N PRO A 35 -8.30 22.22 20.03
CA PRO A 35 -9.18 21.48 19.17
C PRO A 35 -10.25 20.80 20.01
N GLY A 36 -11.53 20.92 19.61
CA GLY A 36 -12.63 20.24 20.24
C GLY A 36 -12.34 18.74 20.41
N SER A 37 -12.88 18.15 21.48
CA SER A 37 -12.77 16.71 21.72
C SER A 37 -13.14 15.93 20.46
N TYR A 38 -12.27 15.00 20.05
CA TYR A 38 -12.56 14.02 18.99
C TYR A 38 -13.98 13.46 19.15
N GLY A 39 -14.83 13.66 18.13
CA GLY A 39 -16.25 13.30 18.16
C GLY A 39 -16.58 11.97 17.49
N GLY A 40 -15.56 11.23 17.05
CA GLY A 40 -15.71 9.92 16.40
C GLY A 40 -15.87 8.76 17.40
N PRO A 41 -15.89 7.52 16.90
CA PRO A 41 -16.04 6.32 17.72
C PRO A 41 -14.93 6.18 18.77
N SER A 42 -15.27 5.68 19.94
CA SER A 42 -14.29 5.41 21.00
C SER A 42 -13.26 4.35 20.58
N ASN A 43 -12.09 4.37 21.23
CA ASN A 43 -11.06 3.34 21.03
C ASN A 43 -11.60 1.92 21.30
N ALA A 44 -12.56 1.77 22.22
CA ALA A 44 -13.20 0.47 22.50
C ALA A 44 -14.07 -0.01 21.33
N GLU A 45 -14.83 0.88 20.70
CA GLU A 45 -15.61 0.55 19.49
C GLU A 45 -14.68 0.19 18.31
N LEU A 46 -13.56 0.91 18.18
CA LEU A 46 -12.54 0.64 17.16
C LEU A 46 -11.84 -0.70 17.38
N ASP A 47 -11.47 -1.04 18.62
CA ASP A 47 -10.90 -2.35 18.94
C ASP A 47 -11.91 -3.49 18.71
N ALA A 48 -13.18 -3.30 19.10
CA ALA A 48 -14.23 -4.28 18.84
C ALA A 48 -14.46 -4.50 17.34
N ALA A 49 -14.48 -3.44 16.53
CA ALA A 49 -14.57 -3.54 15.08
C ALA A 49 -13.36 -4.28 14.48
N ARG A 50 -12.13 -3.93 14.93
CA ARG A 50 -10.87 -4.56 14.49
C ARG A 50 -10.87 -6.06 14.76
N GLU A 51 -11.21 -6.45 15.98
CA GLU A 51 -11.23 -7.85 16.41
C GLU A 51 -12.28 -8.65 15.65
N TRP A 52 -13.47 -8.08 15.49
CA TRP A 52 -14.51 -8.72 14.71
C TRP A 52 -14.11 -8.92 13.25
N LEU A 53 -13.56 -7.88 12.59
CA LEU A 53 -13.12 -7.98 11.18
C LEU A 53 -12.00 -9.01 11.00
N TRP A 54 -11.07 -9.07 11.94
CA TRP A 54 -9.98 -10.06 11.93
C TRP A 54 -10.48 -11.50 12.05
N GLU A 55 -11.47 -11.76 12.92
CA GLU A 55 -12.05 -13.10 13.09
C GLU A 55 -13.10 -13.44 12.02
N ASN A 56 -13.57 -12.46 11.26
CA ASN A 56 -14.60 -12.61 10.23
C ASN A 56 -14.12 -12.08 8.87
N PRO A 57 -13.08 -12.69 8.25
CA PRO A 57 -12.61 -12.28 6.94
C PRO A 57 -13.74 -12.35 5.89
N PRO A 58 -13.65 -11.62 4.77
CA PRO A 58 -14.64 -11.70 3.71
C PRO A 58 -14.84 -13.14 3.24
N ASN A 59 -16.08 -13.61 3.20
CA ASN A 59 -16.41 -14.99 2.82
C ASN A 59 -17.55 -15.09 1.79
N GLY A 60 -17.92 -13.98 1.16
CA GLY A 60 -19.01 -13.89 0.19
C GLY A 60 -20.43 -13.88 0.79
N SER A 61 -20.56 -13.98 2.13
CA SER A 61 -21.87 -13.98 2.81
C SER A 61 -21.99 -12.97 3.96
N ASN A 62 -20.86 -12.44 4.45
CA ASN A 62 -20.80 -11.55 5.63
C ASN A 62 -20.63 -10.07 5.27
N ARG A 63 -20.98 -9.66 4.05
CA ARG A 63 -20.77 -8.29 3.56
C ARG A 63 -21.51 -7.24 4.41
N ALA A 64 -22.76 -7.50 4.77
CA ALA A 64 -23.60 -6.56 5.51
C ALA A 64 -23.01 -6.28 6.90
N GLU A 65 -22.67 -7.32 7.65
CA GLU A 65 -22.08 -7.22 8.98
C GLU A 65 -20.69 -6.58 8.92
N ARG A 66 -19.90 -6.88 7.87
CA ARG A 66 -18.61 -6.23 7.62
C ARG A 66 -18.77 -4.73 7.37
N LEU A 67 -19.75 -4.32 6.57
CA LEU A 67 -20.03 -2.91 6.30
C LEU A 67 -20.38 -2.14 7.57
N GLU A 68 -21.10 -2.74 8.52
CA GLU A 68 -21.37 -2.12 9.81
C GLU A 68 -20.09 -1.84 10.60
N ARG A 69 -19.13 -2.78 10.63
CA ARG A 69 -17.85 -2.59 11.33
C ARG A 69 -16.92 -1.64 10.57
N MET A 70 -16.91 -1.71 9.25
CA MET A 70 -16.22 -0.76 8.38
C MET A 70 -16.73 0.68 8.58
N ALA A 71 -18.02 0.87 8.86
CA ALA A 71 -18.59 2.19 9.13
C ALA A 71 -18.00 2.84 10.40
N VAL A 72 -17.62 2.05 11.42
CA VAL A 72 -16.92 2.54 12.62
C VAL A 72 -15.54 3.12 12.22
N ILE A 73 -14.79 2.39 11.41
CA ILE A 73 -13.46 2.81 10.94
C ILE A 73 -13.59 4.05 10.05
N GLN A 74 -14.57 4.05 9.14
CA GLN A 74 -14.90 5.20 8.29
C GLN A 74 -15.21 6.44 9.13
N ALA A 75 -16.07 6.33 10.14
CA ALA A 75 -16.43 7.45 11.00
C ALA A 75 -15.21 8.02 11.74
N ALA A 76 -14.29 7.17 12.19
CA ALA A 76 -13.05 7.63 12.80
C ALA A 76 -12.12 8.36 11.82
N ALA A 77 -12.02 7.87 10.58
CA ALA A 77 -11.20 8.49 9.53
C ALA A 77 -11.84 9.78 8.97
N ASP A 78 -13.16 9.90 9.04
CA ASP A 78 -13.90 11.08 8.63
C ASP A 78 -13.62 12.30 9.53
N GLU A 79 -13.19 12.07 10.77
CA GLU A 79 -12.74 13.10 11.72
C GLU A 79 -11.25 13.46 11.56
N LEU A 80 -10.49 12.70 10.76
CA LEU A 80 -9.05 12.92 10.58
C LEU A 80 -8.78 13.87 9.40
N ASP A 81 -8.13 14.99 9.68
CA ASP A 81 -7.59 15.86 8.62
C ASP A 81 -6.45 15.17 7.85
N LYS A 82 -6.44 15.33 6.52
CA LYS A 82 -5.44 14.69 5.66
C LYS A 82 -4.00 15.09 6.00
N HIS A 83 -3.78 16.30 6.53
CA HIS A 83 -2.48 16.77 6.93
C HIS A 83 -1.95 15.98 8.11
N ASP A 84 -2.80 15.69 9.10
CA ASP A 84 -2.44 14.85 10.25
C ASP A 84 -2.15 13.41 9.83
N GLY A 85 -2.95 12.86 8.90
CA GLY A 85 -2.68 11.55 8.28
C GLY A 85 -1.31 11.50 7.59
N ARG A 86 -1.00 12.50 6.78
CA ARG A 86 0.30 12.62 6.10
C ARG A 86 1.45 12.76 7.08
N LEU A 87 1.32 13.61 8.09
CA LEU A 87 2.37 13.77 9.12
C LEU A 87 2.60 12.46 9.86
N TYR A 88 1.53 11.76 10.24
CA TYR A 88 1.63 10.46 10.90
C TYR A 88 2.43 9.45 10.08
N LEU A 89 2.11 9.27 8.79
CA LEU A 89 2.83 8.33 7.92
C LEU A 89 4.31 8.69 7.74
N LEU A 90 4.64 9.99 7.74
CA LEU A 90 6.03 10.47 7.69
C LEU A 90 6.77 10.33 9.03
N GLY A 91 6.12 9.87 10.10
CA GLY A 91 6.70 9.84 11.45
C GLY A 91 6.86 11.23 12.07
N LEU A 92 6.10 12.22 11.57
CA LEU A 92 6.13 13.61 11.99
C LEU A 92 4.83 13.99 12.72
N GLY A 93 4.81 15.16 13.37
CA GLY A 93 3.59 15.73 13.96
C GLY A 93 3.16 15.15 15.32
N LYS A 94 2.12 15.74 15.93
CA LYS A 94 1.62 15.37 17.27
C LYS A 94 0.90 14.02 17.30
N GLY A 95 0.18 13.67 16.24
CA GLY A 95 -0.46 12.35 16.07
C GLY A 95 0.52 11.17 16.02
N SER A 96 1.83 11.42 15.88
CA SER A 96 2.85 10.38 16.05
C SER A 96 3.09 9.98 17.51
N LYS A 97 2.72 10.84 18.48
CA LYS A 97 3.00 10.69 19.92
C LYS A 97 1.75 10.52 20.79
N ASP A 98 0.59 11.01 20.35
CA ASP A 98 -0.67 10.95 21.10
C ASP A 98 -1.79 10.40 20.19
N LEU A 99 -1.77 9.08 19.99
CA LEU A 99 -2.69 8.38 19.09
C LEU A 99 -4.12 8.37 19.60
N ASP A 100 -4.31 8.45 20.92
CA ASP A 100 -5.63 8.35 21.56
C ASP A 100 -6.53 9.55 21.22
N ARG A 101 -5.96 10.62 20.65
CA ARG A 101 -6.72 11.77 20.13
C ARG A 101 -7.22 11.59 18.70
N TYR A 102 -6.76 10.56 18.00
CA TYR A 102 -7.01 10.36 16.58
C TYR A 102 -7.45 8.92 16.31
N GLY A 103 -8.75 8.64 16.42
CA GLY A 103 -9.28 7.27 16.33
C GLY A 103 -8.82 6.49 15.08
N ALA A 104 -8.73 7.14 13.91
CA ALA A 104 -8.22 6.47 12.70
C ALA A 104 -6.74 6.10 12.77
N LEU A 105 -5.90 6.96 13.37
CA LEU A 105 -4.48 6.68 13.56
C LEU A 105 -4.27 5.62 14.64
N TYR A 106 -5.07 5.68 15.72
CA TYR A 106 -5.14 4.63 16.74
C TYR A 106 -5.47 3.28 16.09
N TYR A 107 -6.56 3.20 15.32
CA TYR A 107 -6.97 1.98 14.64
C TYR A 107 -5.90 1.48 13.67
N LEU A 108 -5.39 2.35 12.77
CA LEU A 108 -4.36 1.98 11.80
C LEU A 108 -3.13 1.39 12.48
N ARG A 109 -2.66 2.03 13.56
CA ARG A 109 -1.50 1.54 14.32
C ARG A 109 -1.77 0.16 14.93
N ARG A 110 -2.89 0.01 15.63
CA ARG A 110 -3.26 -1.24 16.33
C ARG A 110 -3.45 -2.39 15.35
N ALA A 111 -4.12 -2.14 14.23
CA ALA A 111 -4.39 -3.14 13.21
C ALA A 111 -3.10 -3.59 12.50
N THR A 112 -2.22 -2.65 12.15
CA THR A 112 -0.95 -2.98 11.49
C THR A 112 0.07 -3.61 12.44
N ASP A 113 0.16 -3.17 13.70
CA ASP A 113 0.96 -3.85 14.73
C ASP A 113 0.49 -5.30 14.93
N HIS A 114 -0.83 -5.54 14.94
CA HIS A 114 -1.38 -6.89 15.04
C HIS A 114 -1.03 -7.75 13.82
N ALA A 115 -1.18 -7.22 12.61
CA ALA A 115 -0.83 -7.91 11.38
C ALA A 115 0.65 -8.26 11.31
N ILE A 116 1.55 -7.34 11.68
CA ILE A 116 3.00 -7.57 11.71
C ILE A 116 3.36 -8.63 12.76
N ALA A 117 2.73 -8.59 13.93
CA ALA A 117 2.94 -9.62 14.96
C ALA A 117 2.46 -11.00 14.50
N ASP A 118 1.31 -11.07 13.82
CA ASP A 118 0.78 -12.31 13.24
C ASP A 118 1.66 -12.84 12.10
N LEU A 119 2.15 -11.97 11.22
CA LEU A 119 3.11 -12.30 10.17
C LEU A 119 4.37 -12.99 10.73
N ARG A 120 4.90 -12.46 11.82
CA ARG A 120 6.12 -12.99 12.48
C ARG A 120 5.88 -14.35 13.14
N ARG A 121 4.69 -14.58 13.69
CA ARG A 121 4.29 -15.85 14.30
C ARG A 121 3.83 -16.90 13.29
N THR A 122 3.49 -16.48 12.07
CA THR A 122 2.97 -17.37 11.03
C THR A 122 4.10 -18.05 10.28
N GLU A 123 4.19 -19.36 10.40
CA GLU A 123 5.02 -20.21 9.56
C GLU A 123 4.16 -20.87 8.50
N VAL A 124 4.40 -20.59 7.22
CA VAL A 124 3.65 -21.17 6.10
C VAL A 124 4.32 -22.48 5.68
N LYS A 125 3.56 -23.58 5.67
CA LYS A 125 4.03 -24.90 5.27
C LYS A 125 3.74 -25.20 3.81
N HIS A 126 2.58 -24.74 3.34
CA HIS A 126 2.14 -24.80 1.96
C HIS A 126 1.16 -23.66 1.70
N GLY A 127 1.12 -23.13 0.47
CA GLY A 127 0.22 -22.07 0.06
C GLY A 127 0.74 -20.66 0.35
N LEU A 128 -0.16 -19.71 0.51
CA LEU A 128 0.15 -18.28 0.59
C LEU A 128 -0.74 -17.58 1.61
N VAL A 129 -0.12 -16.71 2.40
CA VAL A 129 -0.80 -15.81 3.33
C VAL A 129 -0.51 -14.37 2.91
N GLY A 130 -1.54 -13.54 2.87
CA GLY A 130 -1.44 -12.11 2.60
C GLY A 130 -1.95 -11.28 3.77
N TRP A 131 -1.31 -10.15 4.05
CA TRP A 131 -1.75 -9.14 5.00
C TRP A 131 -1.91 -7.81 4.28
N HIS A 132 -3.11 -7.23 4.34
CA HIS A 132 -3.36 -5.87 3.89
C HIS A 132 -2.93 -4.90 4.99
N LEU A 133 -1.94 -4.05 4.72
CA LEU A 133 -1.42 -3.13 5.73
C LEU A 133 -2.12 -1.77 5.65
N TYR A 134 -2.03 -1.09 4.51
CA TYR A 134 -2.58 0.25 4.33
C TYR A 134 -2.62 0.62 2.84
N ASN A 135 -3.72 1.21 2.38
CA ASN A 135 -3.90 1.72 1.00
C ASN A 135 -3.75 0.64 -0.10
N MET A 136 -2.59 0.58 -0.75
CA MET A 136 -2.19 -0.44 -1.72
C MET A 136 -1.09 -1.37 -1.16
N GLY A 137 -0.74 -1.19 0.11
CA GLY A 137 0.35 -1.89 0.77
C GLY A 137 -0.05 -3.27 1.26
N TYR A 138 0.56 -4.30 0.70
CA TYR A 138 0.40 -5.69 1.11
C TYR A 138 1.75 -6.32 1.46
N VAL A 139 1.71 -7.29 2.36
CA VAL A 139 2.81 -8.24 2.56
C VAL A 139 2.29 -9.64 2.33
N PHE A 140 3.06 -10.45 1.60
CA PHE A 140 2.76 -11.84 1.31
C PHE A 140 3.84 -12.75 1.86
N LYS A 141 3.44 -13.95 2.26
CA LYS A 141 4.36 -14.98 2.76
C LYS A 141 3.97 -16.34 2.20
N THR A 142 4.97 -17.03 1.68
CA THR A 142 4.94 -18.43 1.24
C THR A 142 5.92 -19.23 2.11
N PRO A 143 6.05 -20.55 1.93
CA PRO A 143 7.08 -21.31 2.62
C PRO A 143 8.51 -20.86 2.31
N GLU A 144 8.72 -20.20 1.17
CA GLU A 144 10.06 -19.93 0.63
C GLU A 144 10.38 -18.44 0.45
N ALA A 145 9.39 -17.54 0.62
CA ALA A 145 9.60 -16.11 0.49
C ALA A 145 8.61 -15.29 1.34
N CYS A 146 9.04 -14.11 1.79
CA CYS A 146 8.19 -13.06 2.34
C CYS A 146 8.48 -11.74 1.63
N PHE A 147 7.47 -11.08 1.06
CA PHE A 147 7.70 -9.88 0.25
C PHE A 147 6.60 -8.85 0.40
N GLY A 148 6.98 -7.58 0.22
CA GLY A 148 6.06 -6.45 0.28
C GLY A 148 5.76 -5.89 -1.11
N VAL A 149 4.55 -5.38 -1.30
CA VAL A 149 4.17 -4.53 -2.43
C VAL A 149 3.57 -3.24 -1.87
N ASP A 150 4.07 -2.09 -2.32
CA ASP A 150 3.59 -0.75 -1.95
C ASP A 150 3.44 -0.50 -0.42
N VAL A 151 4.36 -1.04 0.39
CA VAL A 151 4.30 -0.92 1.85
C VAL A 151 4.56 0.53 2.29
N CYS A 152 3.49 1.20 2.73
CA CYS A 152 3.53 2.55 3.30
C CYS A 152 2.96 2.58 4.73
N LEU A 153 3.85 2.47 5.72
CA LEU A 153 3.53 2.65 7.14
C LEU A 153 4.58 3.52 7.81
N ARG A 154 4.21 4.18 8.91
CA ARG A 154 5.12 4.98 9.73
C ARG A 154 6.37 4.21 10.17
N ASP A 155 6.16 3.01 10.72
CA ASP A 155 7.22 2.18 11.30
C ASP A 155 7.61 1.02 10.36
N ALA A 156 7.44 1.23 9.04
CA ALA A 156 7.68 0.22 8.01
C ALA A 156 9.11 -0.34 8.02
N THR A 157 10.11 0.42 8.49
CA THR A 157 11.50 -0.06 8.61
C THR A 157 11.66 -1.27 9.53
N SER A 158 10.70 -1.51 10.44
CA SER A 158 10.68 -2.72 11.26
C SER A 158 10.54 -4.01 10.45
N LEU A 159 10.05 -3.93 9.20
CA LEU A 159 9.87 -5.06 8.29
C LEU A 159 11.15 -5.45 7.52
N VAL A 160 12.25 -4.70 7.63
CA VAL A 160 13.50 -5.00 6.91
C VAL A 160 14.01 -6.41 7.22
N GLY A 161 13.85 -6.87 8.47
CA GLY A 161 14.22 -8.23 8.86
C GLY A 161 13.29 -9.31 8.30
N ASP A 162 12.03 -8.95 8.07
CA ASP A 162 10.95 -9.87 7.70
C ASP A 162 10.85 -10.08 6.17
N LEU A 163 11.11 -9.04 5.37
CA LEU A 163 10.94 -9.07 3.91
C LEU A 163 12.21 -9.52 3.19
N ASP A 164 12.10 -10.40 2.21
CA ASP A 164 13.16 -10.79 1.29
C ASP A 164 13.35 -9.77 0.16
N PHE A 165 12.25 -9.19 -0.33
CA PHE A 165 12.26 -8.10 -1.30
C PHE A 165 11.04 -7.19 -1.19
N LEU A 166 11.11 -6.02 -1.82
CA LEU A 166 10.05 -5.03 -1.88
C LEU A 166 9.78 -4.62 -3.33
N LEU A 167 8.51 -4.56 -3.72
CA LEU A 167 8.07 -4.02 -5.00
C LEU A 167 7.35 -2.69 -4.74
N VAL A 168 7.72 -1.63 -5.47
CA VAL A 168 7.09 -0.31 -5.37
C VAL A 168 6.67 0.15 -6.75
N THR A 169 5.37 0.40 -6.92
CA THR A 169 4.77 0.70 -8.21
C THR A 169 5.20 2.06 -8.74
N HIS A 170 5.19 3.11 -7.91
CA HIS A 170 5.57 4.47 -8.29
C HIS A 170 5.87 5.39 -7.09
N GLU A 171 6.28 6.63 -7.37
CA GLU A 171 6.87 7.59 -6.42
C GLU A 171 5.88 8.28 -5.47
N HIS A 172 4.57 7.99 -5.56
CA HIS A 172 3.60 8.61 -4.67
C HIS A 172 3.80 8.17 -3.21
N LEU A 173 3.58 9.12 -2.30
CA LEU A 173 3.95 8.98 -0.88
C LEU A 173 3.13 7.92 -0.15
N ASP A 174 1.94 7.62 -0.62
CA ASP A 174 1.01 6.63 -0.09
C ASP A 174 1.27 5.21 -0.62
N HIS A 175 2.27 5.04 -1.51
CA HIS A 175 2.72 3.75 -2.04
C HIS A 175 4.04 3.27 -1.45
N HIS A 176 4.76 4.11 -0.70
CA HIS A 176 6.02 3.68 -0.10
C HIS A 176 6.40 4.46 1.14
N ALA A 177 6.99 3.76 2.10
CA ALA A 177 7.79 4.38 3.14
C ALA A 177 9.24 4.54 2.66
N GLY A 178 9.67 5.77 2.36
CA GLY A 178 11.04 6.06 1.89
C GLY A 178 12.14 5.52 2.82
N GLY A 179 11.88 5.48 4.13
CA GLY A 179 12.77 4.87 5.12
C GLY A 179 12.93 3.36 4.93
N LEU A 180 11.86 2.63 4.62
CA LEU A 180 11.91 1.19 4.33
C LEU A 180 12.70 0.92 3.03
N VAL A 181 12.39 1.67 1.96
CA VAL A 181 13.10 1.55 0.67
C VAL A 181 14.60 1.71 0.86
N LYS A 182 15.03 2.76 1.59
CA LYS A 182 16.43 3.01 1.90
C LYS A 182 17.04 1.88 2.73
N ALA A 183 16.38 1.47 3.81
CA ALA A 183 16.91 0.48 4.75
C ALA A 183 17.03 -0.91 4.10
N MET A 184 16.09 -1.31 3.24
CA MET A 184 16.19 -2.57 2.47
C MET A 184 17.37 -2.54 1.49
N GLY A 185 17.54 -1.45 0.74
CA GLY A 185 18.67 -1.29 -0.16
C GLY A 185 20.03 -1.31 0.57
N GLU A 186 20.12 -0.66 1.73
CA GLU A 186 21.31 -0.68 2.58
C GLU A 186 21.58 -2.06 3.20
N ALA A 187 20.55 -2.88 3.41
CA ALA A 187 20.67 -4.27 3.82
C ALA A 187 21.00 -5.23 2.65
N GLY A 188 21.15 -4.72 1.42
CA GLY A 188 21.43 -5.52 0.23
C GLY A 188 20.24 -6.35 -0.24
N LYS A 189 19.03 -6.06 0.24
CA LYS A 189 17.81 -6.78 -0.16
C LYS A 189 17.17 -6.10 -1.38
N PRO A 190 16.66 -6.86 -2.37
CA PRO A 190 16.10 -6.28 -3.59
C PRO A 190 14.92 -5.34 -3.31
N VAL A 191 14.98 -4.15 -3.91
CA VAL A 191 13.85 -3.22 -4.00
C VAL A 191 13.64 -2.90 -5.47
N ILE A 192 12.47 -3.21 -6.02
CA ILE A 192 12.13 -2.92 -7.41
C ILE A 192 11.24 -1.69 -7.44
N THR A 193 11.62 -0.70 -8.24
CA THR A 193 11.00 0.64 -8.25
C THR A 193 11.25 1.32 -9.59
N ARG A 194 10.73 2.53 -9.79
CA ARG A 194 11.02 3.38 -10.95
C ARG A 194 11.71 4.71 -10.61
N PHE A 195 11.90 5.02 -9.33
CA PHE A 195 12.31 6.38 -8.91
C PHE A 195 13.45 6.44 -7.89
N SER A 196 13.66 5.37 -7.11
CA SER A 196 14.62 5.41 -6.00
C SER A 196 15.95 4.73 -6.37
N ARG A 197 17.05 5.48 -6.19
CA ARG A 197 18.43 4.97 -6.32
C ARG A 197 18.80 3.89 -5.28
N HIS A 198 17.99 3.70 -4.25
CA HIS A 198 18.19 2.66 -3.23
C HIS A 198 17.60 1.30 -3.68
N GLY A 199 16.97 1.25 -4.85
CA GLY A 199 16.50 0.02 -5.49
C GLY A 199 16.99 -0.11 -6.93
N MET A 200 16.54 -1.17 -7.58
CA MET A 200 16.62 -1.36 -9.03
C MET A 200 15.55 -0.48 -9.68
N VAL A 201 15.98 0.50 -10.45
CA VAL A 201 15.10 1.37 -11.24
C VAL A 201 14.76 0.67 -12.55
N VAL A 202 13.47 0.41 -12.75
CA VAL A 202 12.89 -0.22 -13.94
C VAL A 202 12.14 0.84 -14.74
N GLU A 203 12.51 0.98 -16.01
CA GLU A 203 11.90 1.96 -16.95
C GLU A 203 11.15 1.26 -18.10
N GLU A 204 11.44 -0.01 -18.35
CA GLU A 204 10.89 -0.81 -19.45
C GLU A 204 10.34 -2.14 -18.93
N PRO A 205 9.34 -2.75 -19.62
CA PRO A 205 8.82 -4.05 -19.23
C PRO A 205 9.91 -5.11 -19.14
N CYS A 206 9.92 -5.87 -18.05
CA CYS A 206 10.93 -6.90 -17.84
C CYS A 206 10.43 -8.02 -16.94
N VAL A 207 11.25 -9.06 -16.81
CA VAL A 207 10.98 -10.21 -15.94
C VAL A 207 12.18 -10.41 -15.03
N LEU A 208 11.92 -10.52 -13.73
CA LEU A 208 12.91 -10.76 -12.70
C LEU A 208 12.60 -12.07 -11.97
N THR A 209 13.64 -12.70 -11.45
CA THR A 209 13.53 -13.84 -10.53
C THR A 209 14.15 -13.45 -9.20
N LEU A 210 13.36 -13.49 -8.14
CA LEU A 210 13.72 -13.12 -6.77
C LEU A 210 13.56 -14.37 -5.90
N GLY A 211 14.62 -15.16 -5.82
CA GLY A 211 14.57 -16.50 -5.22
C GLY A 211 13.60 -17.41 -6.01
N PRO A 212 12.59 -18.03 -5.37
CA PRO A 212 11.60 -18.86 -6.05
C PRO A 212 10.50 -18.04 -6.77
N ILE A 213 10.45 -16.73 -6.54
CA ILE A 213 9.39 -15.86 -7.06
C ILE A 213 9.79 -15.29 -8.41
N ARG A 214 8.91 -15.40 -9.40
CA ARG A 214 9.06 -14.72 -10.69
C ARG A 214 8.16 -13.49 -10.73
N VAL A 215 8.74 -12.33 -11.02
CA VAL A 215 8.03 -11.06 -11.14
C VAL A 215 8.13 -10.57 -12.58
N ARG A 216 7.01 -10.53 -13.29
CA ARG A 216 6.89 -9.83 -14.57
C ARG A 216 6.37 -8.42 -14.29
N ILE A 217 6.98 -7.44 -14.93
CA ILE A 217 6.72 -6.03 -14.72
C ILE A 217 6.18 -5.44 -16.01
N ASP A 218 4.94 -4.94 -15.95
CA ASP A 218 4.33 -4.14 -17.01
C ASP A 218 4.45 -2.65 -16.67
N ILE A 219 4.43 -1.80 -17.69
CA ILE A 219 4.44 -0.34 -17.53
C ILE A 219 3.02 0.20 -17.69
N GLY A 220 2.49 0.80 -16.62
CA GLY A 220 1.10 1.25 -16.52
C GLY A 220 0.92 2.76 -16.72
N ASP A 221 -0.33 3.17 -16.86
CA ASP A 221 -0.75 4.57 -16.93
C ASP A 221 -1.45 4.96 -15.62
N HIS A 222 -0.90 5.89 -14.85
CA HIS A 222 -1.51 6.34 -13.60
C HIS A 222 -2.68 7.31 -13.84
N SER A 223 -2.53 8.25 -14.79
CA SER A 223 -3.57 9.24 -15.09
C SER A 223 -3.56 9.64 -16.58
N PRO A 224 -3.95 8.74 -17.48
CA PRO A 224 -3.75 8.90 -18.93
C PRO A 224 -4.43 10.17 -19.50
N SER A 225 -5.60 10.54 -18.97
CA SER A 225 -6.30 11.76 -19.39
C SER A 225 -5.60 13.07 -18.98
N LYS A 226 -4.60 12.99 -18.09
CA LYS A 226 -3.80 14.12 -17.59
C LYS A 226 -2.32 14.01 -17.98
N GLY A 227 -1.98 13.09 -18.89
CA GLY A 227 -0.61 12.87 -19.36
C GLY A 227 0.21 11.89 -18.52
N GLY A 228 -0.38 11.28 -17.47
CA GLY A 228 0.25 10.20 -16.71
C GLY A 228 0.18 8.88 -17.49
N VAL A 229 1.11 8.72 -18.44
CA VAL A 229 1.23 7.58 -19.35
C VAL A 229 2.60 6.96 -19.18
N ASN A 230 2.66 5.63 -19.06
CA ASN A 230 3.88 4.87 -18.80
C ASN A 230 4.66 5.34 -17.55
N ASP A 231 3.94 5.85 -16.55
CA ASP A 231 4.47 6.53 -15.38
C ASP A 231 4.42 5.69 -14.10
N MET A 232 4.08 4.40 -14.20
CA MET A 232 4.14 3.49 -13.07
C MET A 232 4.43 2.03 -13.46
N LEU A 233 4.77 1.19 -12.48
CA LEU A 233 4.98 -0.26 -12.62
C LEU A 233 3.73 -1.03 -12.18
N MET A 234 3.40 -2.10 -12.89
CA MET A 234 2.40 -3.11 -12.49
C MET A 234 3.08 -4.47 -12.40
N PHE A 235 2.69 -5.31 -11.44
CA PHE A 235 3.41 -6.53 -11.12
C PHE A 235 2.55 -7.78 -11.29
N GLU A 236 2.95 -8.70 -12.17
CA GLU A 236 2.53 -10.10 -12.13
C GLU A 236 3.57 -10.89 -11.33
N ILE A 237 3.14 -11.52 -10.23
CA ILE A 237 3.99 -12.19 -9.26
C ILE A 237 3.57 -13.66 -9.19
N ALA A 238 4.34 -14.52 -9.85
CA ALA A 238 4.17 -15.96 -9.76
C ALA A 238 4.91 -16.49 -8.53
N CYS A 239 4.16 -16.97 -7.54
CA CYS A 239 4.65 -17.26 -6.20
C CYS A 239 5.28 -18.66 -6.03
N GLY A 240 5.32 -19.45 -7.12
CA GLY A 240 5.93 -20.78 -7.15
C GLY A 240 5.03 -21.90 -6.65
N GLU A 241 5.49 -23.15 -6.82
CA GLU A 241 4.75 -24.37 -6.48
C GLU A 241 4.48 -24.51 -4.98
N ALA A 242 5.42 -24.07 -4.13
CA ALA A 242 5.23 -24.08 -2.68
C ALA A 242 4.06 -23.18 -2.23
N ALA A 243 3.69 -22.20 -3.05
CA ALA A 243 2.54 -21.32 -2.87
C ALA A 243 1.27 -21.83 -3.57
N GLY A 244 1.23 -23.11 -3.97
CA GLY A 244 0.12 -23.69 -4.73
C GLY A 244 0.03 -23.17 -6.17
N GLY A 245 1.13 -22.63 -6.73
CA GLY A 245 1.18 -22.04 -8.06
C GLY A 245 0.54 -20.64 -8.15
N CYS A 246 0.17 -20.03 -7.03
CA CYS A 246 -0.55 -18.76 -6.96
C CYS A 246 0.12 -17.63 -7.77
N VAL A 247 -0.67 -16.90 -8.55
CA VAL A 247 -0.27 -15.71 -9.29
C VAL A 247 -1.04 -14.49 -8.78
N ILE A 248 -0.29 -13.46 -8.38
CA ILE A 248 -0.84 -12.16 -7.95
C ILE A 248 -0.60 -11.16 -9.07
N TYR A 249 -1.62 -10.39 -9.44
CA TYR A 249 -1.47 -9.22 -10.29
C TYR A 249 -1.80 -7.95 -9.48
N HIS A 250 -0.79 -7.14 -9.20
CA HIS A 250 -0.93 -5.89 -8.46
C HIS A 250 -0.82 -4.70 -9.41
N SER A 251 -1.92 -3.98 -9.60
CA SER A 251 -1.93 -2.89 -10.59
C SER A 251 -1.31 -1.60 -10.08
N GLY A 252 -1.06 -1.46 -8.77
CA GLY A 252 -0.86 -0.14 -8.16
C GLY A 252 -2.01 0.78 -8.57
N ASP A 253 -1.67 2.00 -8.93
CA ASP A 253 -2.62 2.98 -9.45
C ASP A 253 -2.84 2.91 -10.97
N GLY A 254 -2.63 1.74 -11.58
CA GLY A 254 -2.78 1.55 -13.01
C GLY A 254 -4.23 1.79 -13.43
N ALA A 255 -4.48 2.86 -14.16
CA ALA A 255 -5.80 3.27 -14.64
C ALA A 255 -6.18 2.69 -16.01
N ASN A 256 -5.26 2.00 -16.68
CA ASN A 256 -5.45 1.43 -18.00
C ASN A 256 -5.38 -0.10 -17.96
N TYR A 257 -6.53 -0.76 -17.73
CA TYR A 257 -6.59 -2.22 -17.72
C TYR A 257 -6.21 -2.86 -19.06
N GLY A 258 -6.27 -2.12 -20.18
CA GLY A 258 -5.83 -2.62 -21.48
C GLY A 258 -4.32 -2.89 -21.57
N LYS A 259 -3.52 -2.33 -20.65
CA LYS A 259 -2.08 -2.64 -20.50
C LYS A 259 -1.80 -3.76 -19.52
N MET A 260 -2.81 -4.24 -18.79
CA MET A 260 -2.65 -5.38 -17.90
C MET A 260 -2.68 -6.66 -18.73
N THR A 261 -1.50 -7.24 -18.96
CA THR A 261 -1.32 -8.36 -19.90
C THR A 261 -0.56 -9.50 -19.23
N PRO A 262 -1.22 -10.20 -18.28
CA PRO A 262 -0.57 -11.28 -17.55
C PRO A 262 -0.27 -12.45 -18.50
N GLU A 263 0.87 -13.10 -18.29
CA GLU A 263 1.28 -14.30 -19.02
C GLU A 263 0.60 -15.56 -18.47
N LYS A 264 0.22 -15.54 -17.20
CA LYS A 264 -0.44 -16.64 -16.50
C LYS A 264 -1.86 -16.28 -16.07
N PRO A 265 -2.75 -17.27 -15.88
CA PRO A 265 -4.00 -17.05 -15.16
C PRO A 265 -3.73 -16.38 -13.81
N VAL A 266 -4.52 -15.36 -13.48
CA VAL A 266 -4.36 -14.60 -12.25
C VAL A 266 -5.25 -15.20 -11.17
N ASP A 267 -4.68 -15.51 -10.01
CA ASP A 267 -5.45 -15.97 -8.86
C ASP A 267 -5.95 -14.78 -8.05
N ILE A 268 -5.05 -13.83 -7.76
CA ILE A 268 -5.34 -12.65 -6.95
C ILE A 268 -5.11 -11.40 -7.79
N PHE A 269 -6.15 -10.61 -8.02
CA PHE A 269 -6.02 -9.29 -8.63
C PHE A 269 -6.20 -8.18 -7.60
N ILE A 270 -5.30 -7.20 -7.58
CA ILE A 270 -5.32 -6.07 -6.65
C ILE A 270 -5.37 -4.76 -7.45
N PRO A 271 -6.58 -4.31 -7.83
CA PRO A 271 -6.79 -3.03 -8.49
C PRO A 271 -6.92 -1.87 -7.49
N HIS A 272 -6.51 -0.68 -7.91
CA HIS A 272 -6.99 0.56 -7.30
C HIS A 272 -8.51 0.73 -7.58
N VAL A 273 -9.28 1.14 -6.57
CA VAL A 273 -10.76 1.27 -6.62
C VAL A 273 -11.33 2.27 -7.65
N SER A 274 -10.67 3.39 -7.94
CA SER A 274 -11.13 4.37 -8.94
C SER A 274 -10.00 5.27 -9.49
N CYS A 275 -8.88 4.69 -9.94
CA CYS A 275 -7.76 5.51 -10.45
C CYS A 275 -8.03 5.96 -11.89
N GLY A 276 -7.81 7.24 -12.19
CA GLY A 276 -7.92 7.78 -13.56
C GLY A 276 -9.26 7.53 -14.27
N GLY A 277 -10.32 7.16 -13.55
CA GLY A 277 -11.61 6.77 -14.12
C GLY A 277 -11.69 5.33 -14.64
N MET A 278 -10.77 4.45 -14.24
CA MET A 278 -10.81 3.02 -14.59
C MET A 278 -12.12 2.36 -14.13
N ASP A 279 -12.80 1.66 -15.04
CA ASP A 279 -13.91 0.77 -14.69
C ASP A 279 -13.34 -0.52 -14.09
N VAL A 280 -13.34 -0.61 -12.76
CA VAL A 280 -12.78 -1.76 -12.02
C VAL A 280 -13.54 -3.05 -12.34
N ALA A 281 -14.84 -3.01 -12.56
CA ALA A 281 -15.60 -4.21 -12.93
C ALA A 281 -15.19 -4.74 -14.31
N GLN A 282 -14.89 -3.86 -15.28
CA GLN A 282 -14.31 -4.26 -16.57
C GLN A 282 -12.89 -4.79 -16.41
N ALA A 283 -12.06 -4.15 -15.58
CA ALA A 283 -10.71 -4.63 -15.28
C ALA A 283 -10.75 -6.06 -14.69
N ILE A 284 -11.66 -6.33 -13.75
CA ILE A 284 -11.87 -7.67 -13.19
C ILE A 284 -12.32 -8.67 -14.28
N ARG A 285 -13.23 -8.28 -15.18
CA ARG A 285 -13.64 -9.15 -16.30
C ARG A 285 -12.49 -9.45 -17.27
N HIS A 286 -11.67 -8.44 -17.56
CA HIS A 286 -10.50 -8.56 -18.42
C HIS A 286 -9.44 -9.50 -17.83
N MET A 287 -9.13 -9.32 -16.54
CA MET A 287 -8.13 -10.13 -15.83
C MET A 287 -8.66 -11.52 -15.44
N ASN A 288 -9.98 -11.67 -15.32
CA ASN A 288 -10.69 -12.87 -14.89
C ASN A 288 -10.03 -13.62 -13.70
N PRO A 289 -9.78 -12.94 -12.57
CA PRO A 289 -9.06 -13.55 -11.45
C PRO A 289 -9.94 -14.51 -10.65
N ALA A 290 -9.33 -15.41 -9.87
CA ALA A 290 -10.07 -16.21 -8.89
C ALA A 290 -10.70 -15.31 -7.81
N ILE A 291 -9.93 -14.36 -7.28
CA ILE A 291 -10.39 -13.35 -6.32
C ILE A 291 -9.77 -11.97 -6.60
N THR A 292 -10.51 -10.92 -6.28
CA THR A 292 -10.06 -9.52 -6.37
C THR A 292 -10.05 -8.89 -5.00
N PHE A 293 -8.95 -8.21 -4.63
CA PHE A 293 -8.86 -7.33 -3.48
C PHE A 293 -9.00 -5.89 -3.96
N VAL A 294 -10.20 -5.32 -3.85
CA VAL A 294 -10.44 -3.93 -4.24
C VAL A 294 -9.76 -3.03 -3.22
N SER A 295 -8.73 -2.31 -3.66
CA SER A 295 -7.78 -1.63 -2.78
C SER A 295 -7.72 -0.13 -3.07
N HIS A 296 -6.83 0.61 -2.40
CA HIS A 296 -6.79 2.07 -2.39
C HIS A 296 -8.03 2.72 -1.76
N VAL A 297 -8.53 2.11 -0.69
CA VAL A 297 -9.71 2.56 0.06
C VAL A 297 -9.26 3.15 1.40
N MET A 298 -9.91 4.22 1.83
CA MET A 298 -9.60 4.95 3.06
C MET A 298 -8.19 5.57 3.13
N GLU A 299 -7.59 5.93 2.00
CA GLU A 299 -6.28 6.62 1.99
C GLU A 299 -6.35 7.95 2.80
N LEU A 300 -5.61 8.00 3.90
CA LEU A 300 -5.68 9.05 4.92
C LEU A 300 -5.00 10.36 4.49
N THR A 301 -4.13 10.37 3.48
CA THR A 301 -3.46 11.60 3.00
C THR A 301 -4.28 12.37 1.95
N HIS A 302 -5.38 11.79 1.47
CA HIS A 302 -6.37 12.43 0.63
C HIS A 302 -7.52 13.05 1.42
N ASP A 303 -8.16 14.06 0.82
CA ASP A 303 -9.39 14.64 1.34
C ASP A 303 -10.57 13.66 1.22
N ARG A 304 -11.53 13.77 2.14
CA ARG A 304 -12.82 13.04 2.10
C ARG A 304 -13.64 13.28 0.83
N ARG A 305 -13.51 14.47 0.23
CA ARG A 305 -14.15 14.82 -1.06
C ARG A 305 -13.25 14.54 -2.27
N GLY A 306 -12.05 14.02 -2.02
CA GLY A 306 -11.08 13.62 -3.03
C GLY A 306 -10.96 12.11 -3.08
N ALA A 307 -9.72 11.61 -3.17
CA ALA A 307 -9.43 10.19 -3.35
C ALA A 307 -9.36 9.38 -2.04
N ARG A 308 -9.90 9.90 -0.91
CA ARG A 308 -10.19 9.08 0.27
C ARG A 308 -11.50 8.32 0.04
N TRP A 309 -11.43 7.29 -0.79
CA TRP A 309 -12.59 6.48 -1.16
C TRP A 309 -13.16 5.75 0.05
N ARG A 310 -14.48 5.77 0.17
CA ARG A 310 -15.21 5.07 1.23
C ARG A 310 -15.31 3.59 0.95
N TYR A 311 -15.54 2.79 2.00
CA TYR A 311 -15.76 1.35 1.84
C TYR A 311 -16.99 1.01 0.97
N ASP A 312 -18.11 1.71 1.17
CA ASP A 312 -19.33 1.49 0.38
C ASP A 312 -19.12 1.84 -1.10
N PHE A 313 -18.35 2.88 -1.40
CA PHE A 313 -17.95 3.21 -2.77
C PHE A 313 -17.19 2.06 -3.44
N ALA A 314 -16.29 1.37 -2.72
CA ALA A 314 -15.57 0.23 -3.26
C ALA A 314 -16.52 -0.92 -3.66
N TYR A 315 -17.54 -1.19 -2.85
CA TYR A 315 -18.58 -2.17 -3.21
C TYR A 315 -19.43 -1.74 -4.39
N GLU A 316 -19.75 -0.45 -4.53
CA GLU A 316 -20.47 0.07 -5.70
C GLU A 316 -19.67 -0.13 -7.01
N GLN A 317 -18.34 0.04 -6.96
CA GLN A 317 -17.47 -0.18 -8.13
C GLN A 317 -17.49 -1.64 -8.62
N VAL A 318 -17.81 -2.59 -7.74
CA VAL A 318 -17.81 -4.03 -8.06
C VAL A 318 -19.17 -4.70 -7.88
N LYS A 319 -20.27 -3.94 -7.83
CA LYS A 319 -21.62 -4.49 -7.58
C LYS A 319 -22.09 -5.54 -8.60
N GLY A 320 -21.51 -5.54 -9.80
CA GLY A 320 -21.78 -6.52 -10.84
C GLY A 320 -20.86 -7.76 -10.80
N VAL A 321 -19.99 -7.86 -9.79
CA VAL A 321 -19.07 -8.99 -9.58
C VAL A 321 -19.58 -9.80 -8.37
N PRO A 322 -19.60 -11.14 -8.44
CA PRO A 322 -19.98 -11.99 -7.31
C PRO A 322 -19.17 -11.66 -6.04
N GLU A 323 -19.82 -11.70 -4.88
CA GLU A 323 -19.21 -11.23 -3.62
C GLU A 323 -17.99 -12.07 -3.22
N GLU A 324 -18.01 -13.36 -3.55
CA GLU A 324 -16.91 -14.30 -3.34
C GLU A 324 -15.69 -14.05 -4.24
N ARG A 325 -15.87 -13.26 -5.32
CA ARG A 325 -14.81 -12.92 -6.29
C ARG A 325 -14.25 -11.51 -6.15
N ALA A 326 -14.92 -10.62 -5.41
CA ALA A 326 -14.45 -9.27 -5.15
C ALA A 326 -14.70 -8.87 -3.71
N VAL A 327 -13.60 -8.72 -2.96
CA VAL A 327 -13.63 -8.44 -1.53
C VAL A 327 -12.94 -7.11 -1.23
N VAL A 328 -13.39 -6.47 -0.15
CA VAL A 328 -12.79 -5.25 0.39
C VAL A 328 -12.22 -5.59 1.75
N LEU A 329 -10.91 -5.41 1.88
CA LEU A 329 -10.18 -5.59 3.14
C LEU A 329 -10.01 -4.24 3.84
N THR A 330 -10.01 -4.27 5.16
CA THR A 330 -9.63 -3.17 6.04
C THR A 330 -8.16 -3.33 6.43
N TRP A 331 -7.58 -2.27 7.00
CA TRP A 331 -6.17 -2.29 7.41
C TRP A 331 -5.94 -3.36 8.46
N GLY A 332 -4.83 -4.08 8.32
CA GLY A 332 -4.38 -5.13 9.20
C GLY A 332 -5.09 -6.48 9.00
N GLU A 333 -6.01 -6.64 8.05
CA GLU A 333 -6.64 -7.93 7.80
C GLU A 333 -5.70 -8.92 7.10
N ARG A 334 -5.88 -10.20 7.44
CA ARG A 334 -5.17 -11.33 6.84
C ARG A 334 -6.10 -12.13 5.93
N TRP A 335 -5.56 -12.60 4.83
CA TRP A 335 -6.20 -13.55 3.93
C TRP A 335 -5.30 -14.76 3.66
N LEU A 336 -5.91 -15.94 3.54
CA LEU A 336 -5.22 -17.20 3.24
C LEU A 336 -5.74 -17.73 1.91
N LEU A 337 -4.81 -18.11 1.02
CA LEU A 337 -5.17 -18.84 -0.19
C LEU A 337 -5.84 -20.18 0.21
N PRO A 338 -6.95 -20.60 -0.43
CA PRO A 338 -7.56 -21.89 -0.15
C PRO A 338 -6.54 -23.04 -0.25
N GLY A 339 -6.52 -23.91 0.75
CA GLY A 339 -5.52 -24.98 0.86
C GLY A 339 -4.20 -24.59 1.53
N THR A 340 -4.06 -23.34 2.00
CA THR A 340 -2.87 -22.91 2.76
C THR A 340 -2.78 -23.60 4.12
N GLU A 341 -1.60 -24.14 4.42
CA GLU A 341 -1.26 -24.77 5.69
C GLU A 341 -0.30 -23.86 6.47
N VAL A 342 -0.69 -23.51 7.70
CA VAL A 342 0.13 -22.68 8.59
C VAL A 342 0.35 -23.34 9.95
N ARG A 343 1.52 -23.08 10.53
CA ARG A 343 1.80 -23.30 11.95
C ARG A 343 1.94 -21.94 12.64
N ARG A 344 1.31 -21.79 13.80
CA ARG A 344 1.45 -20.59 14.65
C ARG A 344 2.24 -20.96 15.90
N HIS A 345 3.17 -20.09 16.29
CA HIS A 345 3.96 -20.21 17.52
C HIS A 345 3.58 -19.14 18.53
#